data_AF-A0A8H7YI45-F1
#
_entry.id   AF-A0A8H7YI45-F1
#
_cell.length_a   1.000
_cell.length_b   1.000
_cell.length_c   1.000
_cell.angle_alpha   90.00
_cell.angle_beta   90.00
_cell.angle_gamma   90.00
#
_symmetry.space_group_name_H-M   'P 1'
#
loop_
_entity.id
_entity.type
_entity.pdbx_description
1 polymer ?
#
loop_
_entity_poly.entity_id
_entity_poly.type
_entity_poly.pdbx_seq_one_letter_code
_entity_poly.pdbx_strand_id
1 'polypeptide(L)'
;MDTTSVVLPDNAWEQKAQLGMSNGPHGSDYSGSTFGGFLQLLHPSTKQWNTFGLTCYRCVDSEEGVNDSSRLSKDVKEWRETGMRVDQAKFANILIDQPALKDHMKRMELIKEATENWMKSPVRERIEAAMSNNEFITPTDEARYKRFQDNINQLLAIKHKAEKFFVTGDALIGRVFAASGYRFTPCRIRRQLDWALIEVVTPRIGSNNVPPAGSYRDGFADFSGQVMEQPSVNDPPHGSALYKIGRRTNFTSGRYQGLHSVHL
;
A
#
# COMPACT_ATOMS: atom_id res chain seq x y z
N MET A 1 -3.05 -5.67 21.03
CA MET A 1 -3.24 -4.89 19.80
C MET A 1 -3.60 -5.87 18.70
N ASP A 2 -4.73 -5.65 18.03
CA ASP A 2 -5.15 -6.48 16.92
C ASP A 2 -4.15 -6.30 15.75
N THR A 3 -3.31 -7.30 15.53
CA THR A 3 -2.25 -7.30 14.51
C THR A 3 -2.81 -7.46 13.08
N THR A 4 -4.13 -7.46 12.93
CA THR A 4 -4.82 -7.58 11.62
C THR A 4 -5.16 -6.23 10.97
N SER A 5 -5.09 -5.13 11.73
CA SER A 5 -5.43 -3.78 11.26
C SER A 5 -4.29 -3.16 10.44
N VAL A 6 -4.40 -3.17 9.12
CA VAL A 6 -3.53 -2.38 8.23
C VAL A 6 -3.76 -0.89 8.49
N VAL A 7 -2.71 -0.16 8.88
CA VAL A 7 -2.75 1.30 9.03
C VAL A 7 -1.90 1.92 7.93
N LEU A 8 -2.55 2.69 7.05
CA LEU A 8 -1.84 3.44 6.01
C LEU A 8 -0.94 4.52 6.65
N PRO A 9 0.31 4.69 6.16
CA PRO A 9 1.16 5.78 6.59
C PRO A 9 0.66 7.14 6.07
N ASP A 10 1.14 8.23 6.66
CA ASP A 10 0.67 9.60 6.35
C ASP A 10 0.99 10.04 4.91
N ASN A 11 1.99 9.41 4.30
CA ASN A 11 2.36 9.61 2.89
C ASN A 11 1.64 8.64 1.94
N ALA A 12 0.56 7.97 2.33
CA ALA A 12 -0.15 7.05 1.44
C ALA A 12 -0.82 7.74 0.23
N TRP A 13 -1.10 9.04 0.32
CA TRP A 13 -1.79 9.83 -0.72
C TRP A 13 -0.82 10.74 -1.49
N GLU A 14 0.32 10.20 -1.94
CA GLU A 14 1.21 10.91 -2.85
C GLU A 14 0.84 10.67 -4.31
N GLN A 15 1.10 11.66 -5.16
CA GLN A 15 0.85 11.55 -6.59
C GLN A 15 1.59 10.36 -7.20
N LYS A 16 2.86 10.16 -6.84
CA LYS A 16 3.65 9.03 -7.33
C LYS A 16 3.28 7.77 -6.57
N ALA A 17 2.98 6.70 -7.30
CA ALA A 17 2.74 5.40 -6.70
C ALA A 17 4.02 4.88 -6.01
N GLN A 18 3.83 4.21 -4.88
CA GLN A 18 4.87 3.81 -3.93
C GLN A 18 4.96 2.29 -3.81
N LEU A 19 6.19 1.78 -3.86
CA LEU A 19 6.51 0.40 -3.51
C LEU A 19 6.01 0.05 -2.11
N GLY A 20 5.45 -1.16 -1.95
CA GLY A 20 5.02 -1.68 -0.66
C GLY A 20 3.68 -1.15 -0.16
N MET A 21 3.14 -0.12 -0.82
CA MET A 21 1.87 0.50 -0.46
C MET A 21 0.70 -0.41 -0.81
N SER A 22 -0.41 -0.21 -0.10
CA SER A 22 -1.68 -0.89 -0.40
C SER A 22 -2.13 -0.62 -1.83
N ASN A 23 -2.69 -1.61 -2.51
CA ASN A 23 -3.42 -1.44 -3.77
C ASN A 23 -4.63 -2.38 -3.84
N GLY A 24 -5.62 -2.06 -4.66
CA GLY A 24 -6.81 -2.89 -4.81
C GLY A 24 -7.66 -2.51 -6.02
N PRO A 25 -8.68 -3.30 -6.37
CA PRO A 25 -9.60 -2.96 -7.46
C PRO A 25 -10.23 -1.59 -7.24
N HIS A 26 -10.34 -0.82 -8.32
CA HIS A 26 -10.86 0.55 -8.27
C HIS A 26 -12.26 0.60 -7.68
N GLY A 27 -12.48 1.49 -6.71
CA GLY A 27 -13.79 1.65 -6.07
C GLY A 27 -14.25 0.45 -5.24
N SER A 28 -13.39 -0.54 -4.97
CA SER A 28 -13.74 -1.74 -4.20
C SER A 28 -13.22 -1.68 -2.76
N ASP A 29 -14.09 -2.02 -1.80
CA ASP A 29 -13.77 -2.17 -0.38
C ASP A 29 -13.48 -3.62 0.03
N TYR A 30 -13.46 -4.53 -0.94
CA TYR A 30 -13.38 -5.98 -0.70
C TYR A 30 -11.98 -6.41 -0.25
N SER A 31 -10.96 -6.10 -1.04
CA SER A 31 -9.60 -6.58 -0.83
C SER A 31 -8.56 -5.50 -1.05
N GLY A 32 -7.39 -5.73 -0.45
CA GLY A 32 -6.20 -4.92 -0.69
C GLY A 32 -4.97 -5.82 -0.66
N SER A 33 -4.04 -5.58 -1.57
CA SER A 33 -2.76 -6.27 -1.65
C SER A 33 -1.60 -5.28 -1.52
N THR A 34 -0.40 -5.73 -1.83
CA THR A 34 0.81 -4.92 -1.89
C THR A 34 1.13 -4.58 -3.34
N PHE A 35 1.40 -3.31 -3.60
CA PHE A 35 2.04 -2.90 -4.82
C PHE A 35 3.52 -3.27 -4.76
N GLY A 36 3.93 -4.21 -5.61
CA GLY A 36 5.29 -4.74 -5.69
C GLY A 36 6.31 -3.81 -6.34
N GLY A 37 5.87 -2.63 -6.80
CA GLY A 37 6.73 -1.64 -7.44
C GLY A 37 6.56 -1.64 -8.96
N PHE A 38 7.55 -1.07 -9.63
CA PHE A 38 7.64 -0.89 -11.07
C PHE A 38 8.63 -1.87 -11.69
N LEU A 39 8.33 -2.30 -12.91
CA LEU A 39 9.26 -3.01 -13.77
C LEU A 39 9.18 -2.43 -15.18
N GLN A 40 10.24 -2.61 -15.96
CA GLN A 40 10.26 -2.19 -17.35
C GLN A 40 10.33 -3.41 -18.26
N LEU A 41 9.48 -3.44 -19.28
CA LEU A 41 9.49 -4.47 -20.32
C LEU A 41 9.86 -3.84 -21.65
N LEU A 42 10.77 -4.50 -22.36
CA LEU A 42 11.15 -4.12 -23.72
C LEU A 42 10.14 -4.68 -24.71
N HIS A 43 9.45 -3.79 -25.43
CA HIS A 43 8.51 -4.19 -26.46
C HIS A 43 9.25 -4.92 -27.60
N PRO A 44 8.85 -6.13 -28.00
CA PRO A 44 9.64 -6.97 -28.90
C PRO A 44 9.79 -6.38 -30.30
N SER A 45 8.75 -5.74 -30.85
CA SER A 45 8.81 -5.12 -32.18
C SER A 45 9.37 -3.69 -32.17
N THR A 46 8.79 -2.78 -31.38
CA THR A 46 9.19 -1.36 -31.35
C THR A 46 10.51 -1.10 -30.63
N LYS A 47 11.04 -2.07 -29.87
CA LYS A 47 12.24 -1.91 -29.02
C LYS A 47 12.14 -0.77 -28.01
N GLN A 48 10.92 -0.39 -27.62
CA GLN A 48 10.69 0.63 -26.60
C GLN A 48 10.50 0.00 -25.22
N TRP A 49 11.12 0.61 -24.21
CA TRP A 49 10.91 0.25 -22.81
C TRP A 49 9.60 0.86 -22.30
N ASN A 50 8.74 0.03 -21.73
CA ASN A 50 7.48 0.46 -21.12
C ASN A 50 7.47 0.08 -19.64
N THR A 51 7.01 1.02 -18.80
CA THR A 51 6.96 0.85 -17.35
C THR A 51 5.60 0.29 -16.93
N PHE A 52 5.62 -0.78 -16.15
CA PHE A 52 4.44 -1.42 -15.57
C PHE A 52 4.54 -1.46 -14.05
N GLY A 53 3.40 -1.40 -13.39
CA GLY A 53 3.28 -1.73 -11.98
C GLY A 53 3.15 -3.24 -11.81
N LEU A 54 3.70 -3.79 -10.74
CA LEU A 54 3.62 -5.20 -10.39
C LEU A 54 2.78 -5.37 -9.13
N THR A 55 1.87 -6.34 -9.15
CA THR A 55 1.17 -6.82 -7.95
C THR A 55 0.89 -8.31 -8.09
N CYS A 56 0.20 -8.92 -7.12
CA CYS A 56 -0.24 -10.31 -7.24
C CYS A 56 -1.57 -10.40 -8.01
N TYR A 57 -1.81 -11.52 -8.69
CA TYR A 57 -3.08 -11.74 -9.40
C TYR A 57 -4.26 -11.76 -8.43
N ARG A 58 -4.05 -12.24 -7.20
CA ARG A 58 -5.04 -12.16 -6.11
C ARG A 58 -5.52 -10.74 -5.77
N CYS A 59 -4.77 -9.72 -6.14
CA CYS A 59 -5.20 -8.33 -6.01
C CYS A 59 -6.23 -7.94 -7.07
N VAL A 60 -6.15 -8.57 -8.24
CA VAL A 60 -6.98 -8.33 -9.41
C VAL A 60 -8.22 -9.22 -9.41
N ASP A 61 -8.07 -10.46 -8.92
CA ASP A 61 -9.16 -11.40 -8.77
C ASP A 61 -10.06 -10.97 -7.61
N SER A 62 -11.24 -10.44 -7.94
CA SER A 62 -12.33 -10.34 -6.99
C SER A 62 -12.83 -11.75 -6.70
N GLU A 63 -12.51 -12.30 -5.53
CA GLU A 63 -13.12 -13.55 -5.06
C GLU A 63 -14.65 -13.44 -5.14
N GLU A 64 -15.31 -14.55 -5.51
CA GLU A 64 -16.76 -14.62 -5.68
C GLU A 64 -17.48 -14.18 -4.40
N GLY A 65 -18.14 -13.02 -4.47
CA GLY A 65 -18.91 -12.44 -3.37
C GLY A 65 -20.21 -11.82 -3.88
N VAL A 66 -21.22 -12.69 -4.00
CA VAL A 66 -22.66 -12.40 -4.16
C VAL A 66 -23.12 -11.84 -5.51
N ASN A 67 -23.76 -12.71 -6.30
CA ASN A 67 -24.62 -12.41 -7.45
C ASN A 67 -23.98 -11.69 -8.63
N ASP A 68 -23.00 -12.31 -9.30
CA ASP A 68 -22.69 -11.89 -10.67
C ASP A 68 -23.18 -12.91 -11.70
N SER A 69 -24.42 -12.70 -12.15
CA SER A 69 -25.02 -13.37 -13.31
C SER A 69 -24.47 -12.85 -14.65
N SER A 70 -23.37 -12.08 -14.64
CA SER A 70 -22.75 -11.55 -15.84
C SER A 70 -21.89 -12.58 -16.59
N ARG A 71 -21.72 -12.31 -17.89
CA ARG A 71 -20.84 -13.04 -18.82
C ARG A 71 -19.38 -13.12 -18.33
N LEU A 72 -18.94 -12.21 -17.46
CA LEU A 72 -17.58 -12.17 -16.92
C LEU A 72 -17.27 -13.35 -15.99
N SER A 73 -18.29 -14.00 -15.43
CA SER A 73 -18.09 -15.17 -14.55
C SER A 73 -17.38 -16.34 -15.24
N LYS A 74 -17.61 -16.56 -16.54
CA LYS A 74 -16.90 -17.60 -17.33
C LYS A 74 -15.48 -17.16 -17.66
N ASP A 75 -15.32 -15.92 -18.09
CA ASP A 75 -14.02 -15.37 -18.45
C ASP A 75 -13.07 -15.32 -17.23
N VAL A 76 -13.58 -14.95 -16.05
CA VAL A 76 -12.83 -14.97 -14.79
C VAL A 76 -12.36 -16.38 -14.43
N LYS A 77 -13.22 -17.40 -14.60
CA LYS A 77 -12.83 -18.80 -14.39
C LYS A 77 -11.72 -19.22 -15.35
N GLU A 78 -11.84 -18.87 -16.63
CA GLU A 78 -10.80 -19.12 -17.63
C GLU A 78 -9.50 -18.39 -17.27
N TRP A 79 -9.54 -17.14 -16.84
CA TRP A 79 -8.36 -16.37 -16.47
C TRP A 79 -7.67 -16.90 -15.23
N ARG A 80 -8.43 -17.41 -14.25
CA ARG A 80 -7.87 -18.11 -13.09
C ARG A 80 -7.02 -19.31 -13.51
N GLU A 81 -7.43 -20.03 -14.55
CA GLU A 81 -6.73 -21.23 -15.03
C GLU A 81 -5.63 -20.94 -16.05
N THR A 82 -5.84 -19.98 -16.94
CA THR A 82 -4.99 -19.77 -18.12
C THR A 82 -4.20 -18.46 -18.08
N GLY A 83 -4.48 -17.60 -17.10
CA GLY A 83 -4.00 -16.23 -17.04
C GLY A 83 -4.80 -15.29 -17.95
N MET A 84 -4.46 -14.01 -17.87
CA MET A 84 -5.12 -12.95 -18.62
C MET A 84 -4.14 -12.38 -19.66
N ARG A 85 -4.48 -12.53 -20.93
CA ARG A 85 -3.76 -11.91 -22.05
C ARG A 85 -4.11 -10.42 -22.18
N VAL A 86 -3.33 -9.69 -22.97
CA VAL A 86 -3.48 -8.23 -23.15
C VAL A 86 -4.83 -7.85 -23.76
N ASP A 87 -5.31 -8.60 -24.76
CA ASP A 87 -6.62 -8.41 -25.37
C ASP A 87 -7.75 -8.64 -24.37
N GLN A 88 -7.64 -9.71 -23.58
CA GLN A 88 -8.60 -10.04 -22.52
C GLN A 88 -8.60 -8.99 -21.41
N ALA A 89 -7.44 -8.53 -20.96
CA ALA A 89 -7.30 -7.50 -19.93
C ALA A 89 -7.86 -6.15 -20.39
N LYS A 90 -7.63 -5.79 -21.66
CA LYS A 90 -8.20 -4.59 -22.26
C LYS A 90 -9.73 -4.64 -22.27
N PHE A 91 -10.31 -5.78 -22.62
CA PHE A 91 -11.76 -6.01 -22.59
C PHE A 91 -12.32 -5.99 -21.16
N ALA A 92 -11.65 -6.67 -20.22
CA ALA A 92 -12.04 -6.74 -18.81
C ALA A 92 -12.05 -5.37 -18.13
N ASN A 93 -11.17 -4.45 -18.57
CA ASN A 93 -11.08 -3.09 -18.07
C ASN A 93 -10.95 -3.02 -16.53
N ILE A 94 -10.15 -3.91 -15.94
CA ILE A 94 -9.95 -3.92 -14.49
C ILE A 94 -9.02 -2.77 -14.11
N LEU A 95 -9.56 -1.81 -13.37
CA LEU A 95 -8.85 -0.64 -12.85
C LEU A 95 -8.35 -0.91 -11.43
N ILE A 96 -7.22 -0.31 -11.07
CA ILE A 96 -6.56 -0.50 -9.77
C ILE A 96 -6.30 0.86 -9.12
N ASP A 97 -6.60 0.96 -7.82
CA ASP A 97 -6.29 2.10 -6.97
C ASP A 97 -5.07 1.85 -6.09
N GLN A 98 -4.37 2.93 -5.74
CA GLN A 98 -3.43 3.00 -4.64
C GLN A 98 -3.60 4.33 -3.89
N PRO A 99 -3.83 4.31 -2.57
CA PRO A 99 -4.05 3.11 -1.74
C PRO A 99 -5.36 2.39 -2.10
N ALA A 100 -5.54 1.12 -1.69
CA ALA A 100 -6.84 0.46 -1.83
C ALA A 100 -7.94 1.24 -1.07
N LEU A 101 -9.14 1.33 -1.64
CA LEU A 101 -10.25 2.07 -1.02
C LEU A 101 -10.58 1.56 0.39
N LYS A 102 -10.56 0.23 0.60
CA LYS A 102 -10.75 -0.39 1.92
C LYS A 102 -9.82 0.18 2.99
N ASP A 103 -8.53 0.30 2.68
CA ASP A 103 -7.54 0.77 3.64
C ASP A 103 -7.60 2.29 3.82
N HIS A 104 -7.96 3.02 2.77
CA HIS A 104 -8.26 4.45 2.86
C HIS A 104 -9.41 4.69 3.84
N MET A 105 -10.54 4.01 3.66
CA MET A 105 -11.70 4.12 4.56
C MET A 105 -11.34 3.76 5.99
N LYS A 106 -10.55 2.70 6.19
CA LYS A 106 -10.09 2.31 7.53
C LYS A 106 -9.25 3.40 8.18
N ARG A 107 -8.34 4.06 7.45
CA ARG A 107 -7.59 5.22 7.99
C ARG A 107 -8.52 6.38 8.33
N MET A 108 -9.51 6.68 7.47
CA MET A 108 -10.42 7.80 7.73
C MET A 108 -11.23 7.58 9.02
N GLU A 109 -11.67 6.35 9.28
CA GLU A 109 -12.35 6.02 10.53
C GLU A 109 -11.42 6.17 11.74
N LEU A 110 -10.16 5.72 11.65
CA LEU A 110 -9.18 5.90 12.74
C LEU A 110 -8.92 7.38 13.05
N ILE A 111 -8.85 8.26 12.03
CA ILE A 111 -8.69 9.71 12.24
C ILE A 111 -9.93 10.30 12.91
N LYS A 112 -11.12 9.87 12.48
CA LYS A 112 -12.39 10.31 13.07
C LYS A 112 -12.49 9.90 14.54
N GLU A 113 -12.23 8.63 14.86
CA GLU A 113 -12.19 8.11 16.24
C GLU A 113 -11.20 8.90 17.10
N ALA A 114 -9.98 9.14 16.61
CA ALA A 114 -8.97 9.93 17.33
C ALA A 114 -9.44 11.36 17.63
N THR A 115 -10.11 12.00 16.65
CA THR A 115 -10.65 13.35 16.79
C THR A 115 -11.80 13.39 17.81
N GLU A 116 -12.73 12.44 17.74
CA GLU A 116 -13.85 12.34 18.68
C GLU A 116 -13.37 12.05 20.10
N ASN A 117 -12.39 11.16 20.26
CA ASN A 117 -11.78 10.86 21.56
C ASN A 117 -11.07 12.08 22.16
N TRP A 118 -10.41 12.89 21.32
CA TRP A 118 -9.82 14.15 21.77
C TRP A 118 -10.89 15.18 22.18
N MET A 119 -11.97 15.32 21.42
CA MET A 119 -13.10 16.20 21.76
C MET A 119 -13.74 15.84 23.10
N LYS A 120 -13.79 14.55 23.46
CA LYS A 120 -14.35 14.05 24.71
C LYS A 120 -13.31 13.92 25.84
N SER A 121 -12.08 14.40 25.63
CA SER A 121 -11.00 14.20 26.61
C SER A 121 -11.21 15.08 27.85
N PRO A 122 -11.24 14.51 29.06
CA PRO A 122 -11.32 15.30 30.30
C PRO A 122 -10.13 16.25 30.47
N VAL A 123 -8.96 15.86 29.95
CA VAL A 123 -7.75 16.70 29.97
C VAL A 123 -7.96 17.96 29.14
N ARG A 124 -8.57 17.81 27.96
CA ARG A 124 -8.89 18.93 27.08
C ARG A 124 -9.90 19.87 27.74
N GLU A 125 -11.02 19.33 28.22
CA GLU A 125 -12.09 20.10 28.87
C GLU A 125 -11.56 20.89 30.06
N ARG A 126 -10.78 20.24 30.94
CA ARG A 126 -10.16 20.89 32.11
C ARG A 126 -9.24 22.04 31.71
N ILE A 127 -8.42 21.87 30.67
CA ILE A 127 -7.47 22.90 30.23
C ILE A 127 -8.21 24.05 29.52
N GLU A 128 -9.24 23.77 28.71
CA GLU A 128 -10.08 24.79 28.09
C GLU A 128 -10.86 25.62 29.11
N ALA A 129 -11.37 24.98 30.18
CA ALA A 129 -12.00 25.68 31.30
C ALA A 129 -11.00 26.58 32.04
N ALA A 130 -9.81 26.07 32.37
CA ALA A 130 -8.76 26.84 33.03
C ALA A 130 -8.31 28.05 32.19
N MET A 131 -8.16 27.87 30.86
CA MET A 131 -7.85 28.98 29.93
C MET A 131 -8.96 30.03 29.92
N SER A 132 -10.23 29.61 29.90
CA SER A 132 -11.39 30.52 29.85
C SER A 132 -11.57 31.32 31.15
N ASN A 133 -11.23 30.71 32.30
CA ASN A 133 -11.31 31.33 33.61
C ASN A 133 -10.03 32.09 34.01
N ASN A 134 -9.01 32.11 33.14
CA ASN A 134 -7.70 32.70 33.42
C ASN A 134 -7.02 32.09 34.67
N GLU A 135 -7.21 30.78 34.86
CA GLU A 135 -6.62 29.98 35.94
C GLU A 135 -5.21 29.50 35.59
N PHE A 136 -4.42 29.14 36.62
CA PHE A 136 -3.07 28.62 36.42
C PHE A 136 -3.09 27.23 35.78
N ILE A 137 -2.35 27.06 34.68
CA ILE A 137 -2.12 25.78 34.01
C ILE A 137 -0.66 25.41 34.22
N THR A 138 -0.40 24.15 34.59
CA THR A 138 0.99 23.70 34.77
C THR A 138 1.70 23.66 33.41
N PRO A 139 3.01 23.99 33.33
CA PRO A 139 3.76 23.92 32.08
C PRO A 139 3.71 22.53 31.42
N THR A 140 3.65 21.47 32.24
CA THR A 140 3.53 20.09 31.78
C THR A 140 2.18 19.82 31.11
N ASP A 141 1.08 20.29 31.70
CA ASP A 141 -0.26 20.13 31.14
C ASP A 141 -0.43 20.95 29.85
N GLU A 142 0.09 22.18 29.83
CA GLU A 142 0.09 23.03 28.63
C GLU A 142 0.86 22.38 27.48
N ALA A 143 2.09 21.89 27.75
CA ALA A 143 2.88 21.19 26.75
C ALA A 143 2.20 19.92 26.24
N ARG A 144 1.51 19.18 27.13
CA ARG A 144 0.76 17.97 26.76
C ARG A 144 -0.44 18.31 25.89
N TYR A 145 -1.22 19.32 26.26
CA TYR A 145 -2.38 19.80 25.50
C TYR A 145 -1.96 20.23 24.10
N LYS A 146 -0.93 21.07 24.00
CA LYS A 146 -0.40 21.55 22.72
C LYS A 146 0.04 20.39 21.82
N ARG A 147 0.78 19.41 22.35
CA ARG A 147 1.17 18.21 21.59
C ARG A 147 -0.03 17.44 21.04
N PHE A 148 -1.06 17.23 21.84
CA PHE A 148 -2.28 16.54 21.36
C PHE A 148 -3.01 17.36 20.31
N GLN A 149 -3.14 18.67 20.52
CA GLN A 149 -3.76 19.58 19.56
C GLN A 149 -3.01 19.58 18.23
N ASP A 150 -1.68 19.68 18.25
CA ASP A 150 -0.83 19.62 17.06
C ASP A 150 -1.00 18.28 16.32
N ASN A 151 -1.03 17.15 17.06
CA ASN A 151 -1.29 15.83 16.48
C ASN A 151 -2.66 15.74 15.81
N ILE A 152 -3.72 16.26 16.45
CA ILE A 152 -5.07 16.27 15.86
C ILE A 152 -5.12 17.15 14.61
N ASN A 153 -4.51 18.33 14.64
CA ASN A 153 -4.43 19.21 13.48
C ASN A 153 -3.70 18.52 12.30
N GLN A 154 -2.62 17.79 12.58
CA GLN A 154 -1.92 16.99 11.57
C GLN A 154 -2.83 15.88 11.00
N LEU A 155 -3.55 15.15 11.84
CA LEU A 155 -4.49 14.10 11.38
C LEU A 155 -5.62 14.68 10.52
N LEU A 156 -6.14 15.85 10.87
CA LEU A 156 -7.16 16.54 10.06
C LEU A 156 -6.61 17.00 8.71
N ALA A 157 -5.37 17.49 8.66
CA ALA A 157 -4.70 17.84 7.40
C ALA A 157 -4.49 16.60 6.51
N ILE A 158 -4.11 15.47 7.10
CA ILE A 158 -3.98 14.18 6.39
C ILE A 158 -5.34 13.73 5.85
N LYS A 159 -6.40 13.80 6.66
CA LYS A 159 -7.77 13.47 6.22
C LYS A 159 -8.18 14.31 5.02
N HIS A 160 -7.98 15.62 5.07
CA HIS A 160 -8.30 16.50 3.94
C HIS A 160 -7.52 16.15 2.67
N LYS A 161 -6.22 15.87 2.80
CA LYS A 161 -5.38 15.39 1.69
C LYS A 161 -5.91 14.08 1.10
N ALA A 162 -6.25 13.13 1.97
CA ALA A 162 -6.74 11.81 1.59
C ALA A 162 -8.09 11.87 0.84
N GLU A 163 -9.04 12.64 1.35
CA GLU A 163 -10.35 12.85 0.73
C GLU A 163 -10.20 13.50 -0.65
N LYS A 164 -9.39 14.57 -0.74
CA LYS A 164 -9.09 15.24 -2.01
C LYS A 164 -8.49 14.28 -3.04
N PHE A 165 -7.57 13.41 -2.63
CA PHE A 165 -6.89 12.46 -3.49
C PHE A 165 -7.86 11.45 -4.15
N PHE A 166 -8.88 11.01 -3.44
CA PHE A 166 -9.92 10.14 -4.02
C PHE A 166 -10.92 10.91 -4.87
N VAL A 167 -11.37 12.09 -4.42
CA VAL A 167 -12.35 12.92 -5.16
C VAL A 167 -11.81 13.38 -6.52
N THR A 168 -10.51 13.66 -6.62
CA THR A 168 -9.84 14.07 -7.86
C THR A 168 -9.55 12.90 -8.82
N GLY A 169 -9.76 11.66 -8.37
CA GLY A 169 -9.38 10.47 -9.13
C GLY A 169 -7.89 10.13 -9.08
N ASP A 170 -7.10 10.85 -8.28
CA ASP A 170 -5.66 10.61 -8.14
C ASP A 170 -5.35 9.26 -7.48
N ALA A 171 -6.34 8.57 -6.89
CA ALA A 171 -6.20 7.20 -6.38
C ALA A 171 -5.97 6.16 -7.49
N LEU A 172 -6.47 6.38 -8.71
CA LEU A 172 -6.34 5.45 -9.83
C LEU A 172 -4.88 5.34 -10.27
N ILE A 173 -4.26 4.17 -10.14
CA ILE A 173 -2.88 3.95 -10.64
C ILE A 173 -2.87 3.51 -12.08
N GLY A 174 -3.90 2.81 -12.54
CA GLY A 174 -3.94 2.31 -13.90
C GLY A 174 -4.84 1.10 -14.09
N ARG A 175 -4.64 0.43 -15.22
CA ARG A 175 -5.42 -0.72 -15.65
C ARG A 175 -4.56 -1.97 -15.64
N VAL A 176 -5.14 -3.12 -15.31
CA VAL A 176 -4.48 -4.41 -15.52
C VAL A 176 -4.16 -4.60 -17.01
N PHE A 177 -2.89 -4.91 -17.28
CA PHE A 177 -2.37 -5.13 -18.63
C PHE A 177 -2.29 -6.62 -18.98
N ALA A 178 -1.87 -7.44 -18.03
CA ALA A 178 -1.79 -8.90 -18.16
C ALA A 178 -1.69 -9.53 -16.77
N ALA A 179 -2.07 -10.79 -16.64
CA ALA A 179 -1.94 -11.49 -15.35
C ALA A 179 -1.67 -12.99 -15.50
N SER A 180 -1.10 -13.58 -14.45
CA SER A 180 -0.72 -14.98 -14.44
C SER A 180 -1.89 -15.94 -14.31
N GLY A 181 -3.01 -15.52 -13.73
CA GLY A 181 -3.96 -16.47 -13.15
C GLY A 181 -3.34 -17.16 -11.93
N TYR A 182 -3.91 -18.30 -11.53
CA TYR A 182 -3.35 -19.20 -10.52
C TYR A 182 -2.59 -20.39 -11.14
N ARG A 183 -2.05 -20.20 -12.34
CA ARG A 183 -1.28 -21.21 -13.07
C ARG A 183 -0.08 -21.69 -12.26
N PHE A 184 0.28 -22.95 -12.43
CA PHE A 184 1.54 -23.49 -11.95
C PHE A 184 2.58 -23.50 -13.06
N THR A 185 3.86 -23.33 -12.69
CA THR A 185 4.97 -23.55 -13.60
C THR A 185 4.95 -25.01 -14.12
N PRO A 186 5.28 -25.24 -15.41
CA PRO A 186 5.25 -26.58 -16.00
C PRO A 186 6.42 -27.47 -15.55
N CYS A 187 7.34 -26.98 -14.72
CA CYS A 187 8.51 -27.71 -14.26
C CYS A 187 8.17 -28.68 -13.10
N ARG A 188 9.09 -29.62 -12.85
CA ARG A 188 8.93 -30.65 -11.79
C ARG A 188 8.64 -30.05 -10.42
N ILE A 189 9.22 -28.89 -10.12
CA ILE A 189 8.91 -28.08 -8.93
C ILE A 189 7.78 -27.12 -9.31
N ARG A 190 6.54 -27.55 -9.10
CA ARG A 190 5.36 -26.72 -9.37
C ARG A 190 5.36 -25.49 -8.44
N ARG A 191 5.54 -24.30 -9.01
CA ARG A 191 5.39 -23.02 -8.32
C ARG A 191 4.14 -22.34 -8.85
N GLN A 192 3.27 -21.88 -7.95
CA GLN A 192 2.13 -21.07 -8.35
C GLN A 192 2.63 -19.71 -8.84
N LEU A 193 2.19 -19.31 -10.03
CA LEU A 193 2.34 -17.97 -10.54
C LEU A 193 1.23 -17.12 -9.93
N ASP A 194 1.60 -15.99 -9.32
CA ASP A 194 0.65 -15.06 -8.71
C ASP A 194 1.15 -13.63 -8.96
N TRP A 195 1.03 -13.18 -10.21
CA TRP A 195 1.44 -11.85 -10.63
C TRP A 195 0.40 -11.21 -11.56
N ALA A 196 0.30 -9.88 -11.49
CA ALA A 196 -0.42 -9.06 -12.45
C ALA A 196 0.40 -7.81 -12.77
N LEU A 197 0.38 -7.43 -14.05
CA LEU A 197 0.97 -6.20 -14.55
C LEU A 197 -0.12 -5.13 -14.66
N ILE A 198 0.23 -3.92 -14.25
CA ILE A 198 -0.61 -2.74 -14.34
C ILE A 198 0.03 -1.79 -15.33
N GLU A 199 -0.70 -1.41 -16.37
CA GLU A 199 -0.36 -0.26 -17.21
C GLU A 199 -0.63 1.00 -16.38
N VAL A 200 0.45 1.59 -15.86
CA VAL A 200 0.38 2.72 -14.92
C VAL A 200 0.17 4.01 -15.69
N VAL A 201 -0.77 4.84 -15.25
CA VAL A 201 -0.95 6.17 -15.84
C VAL A 201 0.27 7.05 -15.56
N THR A 202 0.75 7.78 -16.56
CA THR A 202 2.02 8.54 -16.51
C THR A 202 2.22 9.39 -15.25
N PRO A 203 1.20 10.13 -14.75
CA PRO A 203 1.37 10.93 -13.53
C PRO A 203 1.71 10.09 -12.30
N ARG A 204 1.24 8.85 -12.23
CA ARG A 204 1.42 7.94 -11.09
C ARG A 204 2.72 7.14 -11.16
N ILE A 205 3.48 7.16 -12.28
CA ILE A 205 4.78 6.48 -12.38
C ILE A 205 5.76 7.08 -11.37
N GLY A 206 6.16 6.27 -10.39
CA GLY A 206 7.08 6.61 -9.33
C GLY A 206 8.42 5.89 -9.48
N SER A 207 9.00 5.48 -8.34
CA SER A 207 10.27 4.76 -8.27
C SER A 207 10.12 3.54 -7.36
N ASN A 208 11.06 2.60 -7.45
CA ASN A 208 11.16 1.45 -6.54
C ASN A 208 11.90 1.77 -5.24
N ASN A 209 11.98 3.05 -4.92
CA ASN A 209 12.55 3.51 -3.68
C ASN A 209 11.62 3.09 -2.54
N VAL A 210 12.19 2.50 -1.48
CA VAL A 210 11.43 2.29 -0.26
C VAL A 210 11.01 3.68 0.23
N PRO A 211 9.69 3.96 0.37
CA PRO A 211 9.25 5.26 0.85
C PRO A 211 9.88 5.51 2.21
N PRO A 212 10.17 6.77 2.59
CA PRO A 212 10.61 7.05 3.94
C PRO A 212 9.56 6.48 4.88
N ALA A 213 9.89 5.37 5.54
CA ALA A 213 9.11 4.90 6.66
C ALA A 213 9.13 6.09 7.62
N GLY A 214 7.95 6.62 7.96
CA GLY A 214 7.85 7.50 9.12
C GLY A 214 8.62 6.86 10.26
N SER A 215 9.31 7.65 11.08
CA SER A 215 10.22 7.18 12.13
C SER A 215 9.61 6.00 12.90
N TYR A 216 10.06 4.78 12.57
CA TYR A 216 9.61 3.57 13.22
C TYR A 216 10.65 3.21 14.27
N ARG A 217 10.22 3.15 15.53
CA ARG A 217 10.97 2.54 16.63
C ARG A 217 10.54 1.09 16.74
N ASP A 218 11.34 0.19 16.19
CA ASP A 218 11.50 -1.14 16.78
C ASP A 218 12.75 -1.08 17.64
N GLY A 219 12.72 -1.61 18.87
CA GLY A 219 13.55 -1.27 20.03
C GLY A 219 15.08 -1.26 19.90
N PHE A 220 15.64 -1.40 18.70
CA PHE A 220 17.06 -1.35 18.37
C PHE A 220 17.44 -0.39 17.21
N ALA A 221 16.51 0.25 16.49
CA ALA A 221 16.86 1.23 15.46
C ALA A 221 15.74 2.26 15.18
N ASP A 222 16.10 3.56 15.16
CA ASP A 222 15.30 4.61 14.53
C ASP A 222 15.56 4.59 13.02
N PHE A 223 14.58 4.20 12.21
CA PHE A 223 14.72 4.31 10.75
C PHE A 223 14.34 5.73 10.31
N SER A 224 15.33 6.59 10.06
CA SER A 224 15.12 7.88 9.40
C SER A 224 15.23 7.68 7.88
N GLY A 225 14.10 7.84 7.18
CA GLY A 225 13.96 7.57 5.76
C GLY A 225 14.89 8.39 4.87
N GLN A 226 16.02 7.80 4.50
CA GLN A 226 16.55 7.99 3.16
C GLN A 226 15.99 6.90 2.27
N VAL A 227 15.60 7.30 1.07
CA VAL A 227 15.30 6.40 -0.03
C VAL A 227 16.43 5.38 -0.15
N MET A 228 16.11 4.10 -0.01
CA MET A 228 17.07 3.05 -0.36
C MET A 228 17.19 2.99 -1.88
N GLU A 229 18.38 3.32 -2.39
CA GLU A 229 18.71 3.16 -3.81
C GLU A 229 18.70 1.67 -4.20
N GLN A 230 18.61 1.42 -5.51
CA GLN A 230 18.66 0.06 -6.04
C GLN A 230 19.96 -0.65 -5.58
N PRO A 231 19.87 -1.91 -5.13
CA PRO A 231 21.05 -2.65 -4.73
C PRO A 231 22.02 -2.81 -5.90
N SER A 232 23.31 -2.94 -5.58
CA SER A 232 24.36 -3.23 -6.56
C SER A 232 24.03 -4.51 -7.34
N VAL A 233 24.60 -4.67 -8.54
CA VAL A 233 24.44 -5.87 -9.39
C VAL A 233 24.89 -7.17 -8.69
N ASN A 234 25.69 -7.06 -7.62
CA ASN A 234 26.18 -8.22 -6.87
C ASN A 234 25.15 -8.73 -5.85
N ASP A 235 25.16 -10.05 -5.63
CA ASP A 235 24.40 -10.66 -4.55
C ASP A 235 24.75 -10.01 -3.20
N PRO A 236 23.76 -9.81 -2.31
CA PRO A 236 24.02 -9.28 -0.98
C PRO A 236 25.02 -10.19 -0.24
N PRO A 237 26.00 -9.64 0.51
CA PRO A 237 26.89 -10.46 1.32
C PRO A 237 26.12 -11.33 2.32
N HIS A 238 26.63 -12.51 2.65
CA HIS A 238 26.08 -13.33 3.73
C HIS A 238 25.97 -12.51 5.03
N GLY A 239 24.83 -12.61 5.71
CA GLY A 239 24.53 -11.88 6.94
C GLY A 239 24.07 -10.44 6.74
N SER A 240 24.06 -9.93 5.49
CA SER A 240 23.54 -8.60 5.16
C SER A 240 22.06 -8.46 5.52
N ALA A 241 21.67 -7.25 5.90
CA ALA A 241 20.29 -6.95 6.20
C ALA A 241 19.45 -6.94 4.92
N LEU A 242 18.33 -7.66 4.93
CA LEU A 242 17.30 -7.58 3.91
C LEU A 242 16.10 -6.87 4.49
N TYR A 243 15.47 -6.04 3.66
CA TYR A 243 14.29 -5.27 4.04
C TYR A 243 13.15 -5.64 3.10
N LYS A 244 11.96 -5.82 3.66
CA LYS A 244 10.74 -5.97 2.89
C LYS A 244 9.70 -4.98 3.40
N ILE A 245 8.94 -4.42 2.48
CA ILE A 245 7.81 -3.56 2.76
C ILE A 245 6.57 -4.15 2.10
N GLY A 246 5.45 -4.15 2.81
CA GLY A 246 4.19 -4.57 2.21
C GLY A 246 3.00 -4.11 3.03
N ARG A 247 1.81 -4.13 2.42
CA ARG A 247 0.55 -3.65 3.00
C ARG A 247 0.31 -4.18 4.43
N ARG A 248 0.47 -5.50 4.63
CA ARG A 248 0.21 -6.16 5.92
C ARG A 248 1.44 -6.26 6.81
N THR A 249 2.58 -6.62 6.23
CA THR A 249 3.81 -6.81 7.01
C THR A 249 4.41 -5.50 7.46
N ASN A 250 3.99 -4.38 6.84
CA ASN A 250 4.69 -3.11 6.90
C ASN A 250 6.18 -3.31 6.58
N PHE A 251 7.03 -2.44 7.10
CA PHE A 251 8.47 -2.60 7.07
C PHE A 251 8.92 -3.72 8.00
N THR A 252 9.67 -4.69 7.48
CA THR A 252 10.29 -5.76 8.26
C THR A 252 11.68 -6.06 7.73
N SER A 253 12.57 -6.48 8.62
CA SER A 253 13.95 -6.82 8.27
C SER A 253 14.28 -8.29 8.55
N GLY A 254 15.22 -8.83 7.80
CA GLY A 254 15.81 -10.15 8.02
C GLY A 254 17.30 -10.13 7.67
N ARG A 255 17.94 -11.30 7.73
CA ARG A 255 19.33 -11.47 7.29
C ARG A 255 19.38 -12.38 6.07
N TYR A 256 20.14 -11.97 5.07
CA TYR A 256 20.44 -12.81 3.92
C TYR A 256 21.36 -13.95 4.36
N GLN A 257 20.89 -15.19 4.25
CA GLN A 257 21.63 -16.37 4.69
C GLN A 257 22.60 -16.92 3.63
N GLY A 258 22.67 -16.33 2.43
CA GLY A 258 23.59 -16.78 1.38
C GLY A 258 23.49 -18.26 1.01
N LEU A 259 22.35 -18.92 1.27
CA LEU A 259 22.18 -20.35 1.06
C LEU A 259 22.02 -20.63 -0.45
N HIS A 260 23.03 -21.25 -1.06
CA HIS A 260 23.05 -21.50 -2.51
C HIS A 260 22.32 -22.79 -2.90
N SER A 261 22.33 -23.80 -2.04
CA SER A 261 21.59 -25.05 -2.24
C SER A 261 21.14 -25.65 -0.91
N VAL A 262 20.02 -26.36 -0.95
CA VAL A 262 19.57 -27.27 0.11
C VAL A 262 19.34 -28.62 -0.56
N HIS A 263 19.96 -29.66 -0.01
CA HIS A 263 19.69 -31.04 -0.39
C HIS A 263 18.74 -31.60 0.67
N LEU A 264 17.55 -32.02 0.24
CA LEU A 264 16.53 -32.68 1.05
C LEU A 264 16.57 -34.18 0.80
#